data_AF-V5HPR5-F1
#
_entry.id   AF-V5HPR5-F1
#
_cell.length_a   1.000
_cell.length_b   1.000
_cell.length_c   1.000
_cell.angle_alpha   90.00
_cell.angle_beta   90.00
_cell.angle_gamma   90.00
#
_symmetry.space_group_name_H-M   'P 1'
#
loop_
_entity.id
_entity.type
_entity.pdbx_description
1 polymer ?
#
loop_
_entity_poly.entity_id
_entity_poly.type
_entity_poly.pdbx_seq_one_letter_code
_entity_poly.pdbx_strand_id
1 'polypeptide(L)'
;GCRPRAIFLYNRHTTRYPDKENIVEMQDVLPQLLRNIQSAVKEKKVHICKADLEQLERWKMPFKPHHDNKVTPSGKSVVGDQVRRLRRRFPGLFQGRFNASDFVVGYTSRERTRQTAEAFLEHLLSKQDFDAVNFGPPQDSLLQFHKECNKLIKEKKSTPVEVDKFEKGPYMKRLLDTMSWRLGFNVTRDDVDIMYRACVFEYAIHEASPWCAAFNEAELKAIEFREDLDDYYKDAYGLKRNYAQACPIVRELVDRFRNVSKDPSQPTKLLYFSHAGGFKKVVARLGLYRDAE
;
A
#
# COMPACT_ATOMS: atom_id res chain seq x y z
N GLY A 1 -5.74 1.09 -37.02
CA GLY A 1 -5.21 1.06 -35.63
C GLY A 1 -6.25 0.48 -34.68
N CYS A 2 -5.85 0.08 -33.47
CA CYS A 2 -6.76 -0.48 -32.46
C CYS A 2 -7.37 0.62 -31.57
N ARG A 3 -8.64 0.47 -31.16
CA ARG A 3 -9.31 1.34 -30.19
C ARG A 3 -9.75 0.54 -28.95
N PRO A 4 -9.43 0.98 -27.72
CA PRO A 4 -9.92 0.37 -26.49
C PRO A 4 -11.46 0.38 -26.44
N ARG A 5 -12.07 -0.77 -26.10
CA ARG A 5 -13.53 -0.96 -25.97
C ARG A 5 -14.01 -0.96 -24.52
N ALA A 6 -13.20 -1.48 -23.60
CA ALA A 6 -13.47 -1.48 -22.18
C ALA A 6 -12.17 -1.42 -21.38
N ILE A 7 -12.29 -1.09 -20.10
CA ILE A 7 -11.20 -1.10 -19.13
C ILE A 7 -11.61 -1.90 -17.90
N PHE A 8 -10.71 -2.76 -17.44
CA PHE A 8 -10.78 -3.46 -16.17
C PHE A 8 -9.66 -2.94 -15.28
N LEU A 9 -10.02 -2.16 -14.26
CA LEU A 9 -9.11 -1.62 -13.28
C LEU A 9 -9.25 -2.43 -11.99
N TYR A 10 -8.17 -3.08 -11.56
CA TYR A 10 -8.05 -3.66 -10.23
C TYR A 10 -6.95 -2.92 -9.47
N ASN A 11 -7.32 -2.15 -8.47
CA ASN A 11 -6.47 -1.12 -7.88
C ASN A 11 -6.39 -1.28 -6.36
N ARG A 12 -5.20 -1.15 -5.77
CA ARG A 12 -5.03 -1.03 -4.31
C ARG A 12 -5.59 0.32 -3.85
N HIS A 13 -6.14 0.42 -2.64
CA HIS A 13 -6.40 1.73 -2.04
C HIS A 13 -5.18 2.68 -2.13
N THR A 14 -5.43 3.98 -2.24
CA THR A 14 -4.37 5.00 -2.30
C THR A 14 -3.66 5.20 -0.95
N THR A 15 -2.74 6.17 -0.89
CA THR A 15 -2.04 6.59 0.33
C THR A 15 -3.01 6.84 1.48
N ARG A 16 -2.69 6.26 2.63
CA ARG A 16 -3.51 6.28 3.84
C ARG A 16 -2.64 6.59 5.06
N TYR A 17 -3.29 6.99 6.13
CA TYR A 17 -2.67 7.03 7.45
C TYR A 17 -2.33 5.61 7.96
N PRO A 18 -1.42 5.48 8.93
CA PRO A 18 -1.25 4.22 9.66
C PRO A 18 -2.56 3.82 10.37
N ASP A 19 -2.65 2.57 10.82
CA ASP A 19 -3.77 2.15 11.67
C ASP A 19 -3.66 2.75 13.08
N LYS A 20 -4.76 2.68 13.82
CA LYS A 20 -4.86 3.28 15.16
C LYS A 20 -3.79 2.74 16.10
N GLU A 21 -3.57 1.43 16.11
CA GLU A 21 -2.62 0.76 16.99
C GLU A 21 -1.19 1.25 16.74
N ASN A 22 -0.78 1.29 15.47
CA ASN A 22 0.52 1.82 15.06
C ASN A 22 0.68 3.30 15.40
N ILE A 23 -0.38 4.11 15.27
CA ILE A 23 -0.34 5.53 15.66
C ILE A 23 -0.10 5.70 17.15
N VAL A 24 -0.77 4.91 17.99
CA VAL A 24 -0.59 4.94 19.45
C VAL A 24 0.82 4.49 19.82
N GLU A 25 1.30 3.39 19.24
CA GLU A 25 2.67 2.91 19.48
C GLU A 25 3.71 3.97 19.10
N MET A 26 3.55 4.61 17.94
CA MET A 26 4.40 5.72 17.51
C MET A 26 4.36 6.91 18.47
N GLN A 27 3.19 7.23 19.03
CA GLN A 27 3.04 8.30 20.03
C GLN A 27 3.79 8.00 21.32
N ASP A 28 3.85 6.73 21.72
CA ASP A 28 4.46 6.33 22.98
C ASP A 28 5.98 6.17 22.86
N VAL A 29 6.45 5.55 21.78
CA VAL A 29 7.85 5.10 21.66
C VAL A 29 8.76 6.11 20.96
N LEU A 30 8.32 6.78 19.90
CA LEU A 30 9.17 7.73 19.15
C LEU A 30 9.71 8.87 20.02
N PRO A 31 8.93 9.47 20.95
CA PRO A 31 9.47 10.46 21.88
C PRO A 31 10.56 9.92 22.81
N GLN A 32 10.49 8.63 23.18
CA GLN A 32 11.55 8.00 23.97
C GLN A 32 12.82 7.81 23.14
N LEU A 33 12.69 7.39 21.88
CA LEU A 33 13.84 7.28 20.98
C LEU A 33 14.51 8.64 20.74
N LEU A 34 13.73 9.71 20.58
CA LEU A 34 14.27 11.07 20.51
C LEU A 34 15.05 11.46 21.77
N ARG A 35 14.54 11.12 22.97
CA ARG A 35 15.28 11.35 24.23
C ARG A 35 16.61 10.58 24.27
N ASN A 36 16.63 9.34 23.77
CA ASN A 36 17.85 8.54 23.69
C ASN A 36 18.88 9.19 22.75
N ILE A 37 18.45 9.64 21.57
CA ILE A 37 19.29 10.38 20.62
C ILE A 37 19.83 11.66 21.28
N GLN A 38 18.98 12.43 21.95
CA GLN A 38 19.41 13.66 22.64
C GLN A 38 20.43 13.41 23.77
N SER A 39 20.30 12.30 24.50
CA SER A 39 21.33 11.89 25.48
C SER A 39 22.64 11.56 24.78
N ALA A 40 22.59 10.79 23.69
CA ALA A 40 23.75 10.44 22.89
C ALA A 40 24.44 11.68 22.27
N VAL A 41 23.68 12.71 21.90
CA VAL A 41 24.21 14.01 21.44
C VAL A 41 25.04 14.67 22.53
N LYS A 42 24.54 14.75 23.77
CA LYS A 42 25.25 15.32 24.92
C LYS A 42 26.56 14.57 25.21
N GLU A 43 26.56 13.27 24.99
CA GLU A 43 27.72 12.39 25.15
C GLU A 43 28.65 12.36 23.92
N LYS A 44 28.32 13.11 22.85
CA LYS A 44 29.06 13.14 21.57
C LYS A 44 29.20 11.76 20.90
N LYS A 45 28.17 10.92 21.03
CA LYS A 45 28.12 9.55 20.49
C LYS A 45 27.37 9.41 19.17
N VAL A 46 26.74 10.48 18.70
CA VAL A 46 25.96 10.46 17.45
C VAL A 46 26.86 10.69 16.22
N HIS A 47 26.51 10.02 15.12
CA HIS A 47 27.20 10.12 13.84
C HIS A 47 26.21 10.42 12.70
N ILE A 48 25.31 11.38 12.95
CA ILE A 48 24.31 11.90 12.03
C ILE A 48 24.58 13.40 11.80
N CYS A 49 24.21 13.93 10.63
CA CYS A 49 24.53 15.31 10.31
C CYS A 49 23.72 16.29 11.17
N LYS A 50 24.27 17.49 11.39
CA LYS A 50 23.65 18.51 12.25
C LYS A 50 22.24 18.90 11.78
N ALA A 51 22.03 19.03 10.46
CA ALA A 51 20.73 19.40 9.92
C ALA A 51 19.66 18.33 10.17
N ASP A 52 20.02 17.05 10.09
CA ASP A 52 19.10 15.94 10.37
C ASP A 52 18.76 15.86 11.87
N LEU A 53 19.75 16.09 12.74
CA LEU A 53 19.50 16.20 14.18
C LEU A 53 18.54 17.34 14.51
N GLU A 54 18.74 18.52 13.93
CA GLU A 54 17.85 19.67 14.13
C GLU A 54 16.41 19.37 13.67
N GLN A 55 16.25 18.60 12.59
CA GLN A 55 14.94 18.17 12.11
C GLN A 55 14.29 17.13 13.04
N LEU A 56 15.05 16.15 13.52
CA LEU A 56 14.60 15.15 14.49
C LEU A 56 14.19 15.81 15.82
N GLU A 57 14.95 16.79 16.31
CA GLU A 57 14.64 17.54 17.53
C GLU A 57 13.34 18.34 17.43
N ARG A 58 13.01 18.83 16.23
CA ARG A 58 11.78 19.59 15.96
C ARG A 58 10.59 18.69 15.61
N TRP A 59 10.80 17.39 15.48
CA TRP A 59 9.77 16.45 15.06
C TRP A 59 8.60 16.47 16.05
N LYS A 60 7.39 16.42 15.49
CA LYS A 60 6.13 16.27 16.23
C LYS A 60 5.27 15.26 15.51
N MET A 61 4.64 14.37 16.29
CA MET A 61 3.76 13.35 15.75
C MET A 61 2.65 13.97 14.86
N PRO A 62 2.64 13.71 13.54
CA PRO A 62 1.67 14.33 12.64
C PRO A 62 0.33 13.59 12.62
N PHE A 63 0.28 12.37 13.14
CA PHE A 63 -0.89 11.50 13.07
C PHE A 63 -1.67 11.45 14.39
N LYS A 64 -3.00 11.34 14.27
CA LYS A 64 -3.93 11.23 15.40
C LYS A 64 -4.68 9.91 15.32
N PRO A 65 -5.03 9.26 16.45
CA PRO A 65 -5.66 7.93 16.44
C PRO A 65 -6.94 7.83 15.58
N HIS A 66 -7.72 8.90 15.45
CA HIS A 66 -8.94 8.92 14.62
C HIS A 66 -8.69 8.94 13.10
N HIS A 67 -7.42 9.11 12.69
CA HIS A 67 -7.02 8.96 11.29
C HIS A 67 -7.10 7.51 10.82
N ASP A 68 -6.92 6.53 11.72
CA ASP A 68 -7.03 5.06 11.53
C ASP A 68 -7.32 4.60 10.08
N ASN A 69 -6.27 4.29 9.33
CA ASN A 69 -6.34 3.75 7.96
C ASN A 69 -7.06 4.62 6.91
N LYS A 70 -7.57 5.81 7.23
CA LYS A 70 -8.26 6.68 6.27
C LYS A 70 -7.32 7.14 5.17
N VAL A 71 -7.86 7.32 3.98
CA VAL A 71 -7.16 7.90 2.83
C VAL A 71 -6.72 9.32 3.17
N THR A 72 -5.46 9.65 2.89
CA THR A 72 -4.92 10.99 3.13
C THR A 72 -5.35 11.97 2.04
N PRO A 73 -5.31 13.29 2.30
CA PRO A 73 -5.51 14.29 1.25
C PRO A 73 -4.52 14.11 0.08
N SER A 74 -3.24 13.85 0.36
CA SER A 74 -2.24 13.54 -0.67
C SER A 74 -2.58 12.27 -1.45
N GLY A 75 -3.13 11.25 -0.79
CA GLY A 75 -3.65 10.05 -1.43
C GLY A 75 -4.76 10.34 -2.44
N LYS A 76 -5.69 11.26 -2.12
CA LYS A 76 -6.71 11.73 -3.08
C LYS A 76 -6.07 12.42 -4.28
N SER A 77 -5.07 13.29 -4.06
CA SER A 77 -4.33 13.94 -5.15
C SER A 77 -3.66 12.94 -6.09
N VAL A 78 -3.03 11.89 -5.54
CA VAL A 78 -2.43 10.78 -6.32
C VAL A 78 -3.48 10.08 -7.20
N VAL A 79 -4.68 9.86 -6.67
CA VAL A 79 -5.80 9.31 -7.45
C VAL A 79 -6.20 10.27 -8.58
N GLY A 80 -6.26 11.58 -8.30
CA GLY A 80 -6.51 12.59 -9.32
C GLY A 80 -5.50 12.57 -10.47
N ASP A 81 -4.21 12.40 -10.15
CA ASP A 81 -3.15 12.21 -11.15
C ASP A 81 -3.32 10.92 -11.96
N GLN A 82 -3.69 9.82 -11.31
CA GLN A 82 -3.99 8.56 -11.97
C GLN A 82 -5.16 8.73 -12.96
N VAL A 83 -6.25 9.36 -12.54
CA VAL A 83 -7.42 9.63 -13.38
C VAL A 83 -7.05 10.51 -14.57
N ARG A 84 -6.30 11.61 -14.36
CA ARG A 84 -5.81 12.47 -15.45
C ARG A 84 -5.03 11.69 -16.50
N ARG A 85 -4.12 10.81 -16.06
CA ARG A 85 -3.34 9.95 -16.97
C ARG A 85 -4.22 8.96 -17.74
N LEU A 86 -5.18 8.31 -17.06
CA LEU A 86 -6.13 7.40 -17.71
C LEU A 86 -7.01 8.09 -18.75
N ARG A 87 -7.53 9.29 -18.44
CA ARG A 87 -8.33 10.10 -19.37
C ARG A 87 -7.54 10.50 -20.61
N ARG A 88 -6.26 10.84 -20.46
CA ARG A 88 -5.35 11.15 -21.58
C ARG A 88 -5.00 9.92 -22.41
N ARG A 89 -4.76 8.77 -21.76
CA ARG A 89 -4.39 7.52 -22.43
C ARG A 89 -5.56 6.86 -23.15
N PHE A 90 -6.77 6.98 -22.61
CA PHE A 90 -7.97 6.32 -23.12
C PHE A 90 -9.13 7.31 -23.34
N PRO A 91 -8.95 8.33 -24.21
CA PRO A 91 -9.94 9.39 -24.40
C PRO A 91 -11.29 8.83 -24.88
N GLY A 92 -11.26 7.82 -25.76
CA GLY A 92 -12.46 7.17 -26.27
C GLY A 92 -13.27 6.37 -25.25
N LEU A 93 -12.75 6.14 -24.04
CA LEU A 93 -13.47 5.55 -22.91
C LEU A 93 -13.94 6.62 -21.91
N PHE A 94 -13.15 7.67 -21.65
CA PHE A 94 -13.40 8.57 -20.53
C PHE A 94 -13.76 10.02 -20.89
N GLN A 95 -13.78 10.39 -22.17
CA GLN A 95 -14.13 11.74 -22.61
C GLN A 95 -15.44 11.81 -23.42
N GLY A 96 -16.17 10.68 -23.50
CA GLY A 96 -17.50 10.63 -24.11
C GLY A 96 -18.60 11.12 -23.15
N ARG A 97 -19.84 11.10 -23.63
CA ARG A 97 -21.03 11.39 -22.81
C ARG A 97 -21.13 10.37 -21.67
N PHE A 98 -21.41 10.86 -20.47
CA PHE A 98 -21.63 10.01 -19.31
C PHE A 98 -22.87 9.13 -19.49
N ASN A 99 -22.76 7.87 -19.04
CA ASN A 99 -23.86 6.95 -18.85
C ASN A 99 -23.56 6.10 -17.61
N ALA A 100 -24.45 6.13 -16.61
CA ALA A 100 -24.25 5.40 -15.37
C ALA A 100 -24.16 3.88 -15.59
N SER A 101 -24.87 3.33 -16.59
CA SER A 101 -24.82 1.88 -16.89
C SER A 101 -23.47 1.40 -17.41
N ASP A 102 -22.60 2.30 -17.86
CA ASP A 102 -21.26 1.95 -18.33
C ASP A 102 -20.31 1.58 -17.18
N PHE A 103 -20.65 1.96 -15.95
CA PHE A 103 -19.79 1.85 -14.78
C PHE A 103 -20.20 0.67 -13.91
N VAL A 104 -19.21 -0.14 -13.56
CA VAL A 104 -19.29 -1.11 -12.46
C VAL A 104 -18.23 -0.71 -11.46
N VAL A 105 -18.64 -0.37 -10.25
CA VAL A 105 -17.75 0.06 -9.18
C VAL A 105 -17.79 -0.98 -8.08
N GLY A 106 -16.62 -1.50 -7.71
CA GLY A 106 -16.51 -2.46 -6.63
C GLY A 106 -15.47 -2.02 -5.61
N TYR A 107 -15.78 -2.19 -4.34
CA TYR A 107 -14.89 -1.88 -3.23
C TYR A 107 -15.09 -2.90 -2.11
N THR A 108 -14.16 -2.92 -1.15
CA THR A 108 -14.20 -3.84 -0.01
C THR A 108 -14.87 -3.19 1.20
N SER A 109 -15.23 -3.96 2.23
CA SER A 109 -15.78 -3.43 3.49
C SER A 109 -14.85 -2.47 4.25
N ARG A 110 -13.58 -2.34 3.82
CA ARG A 110 -12.63 -1.40 4.42
C ARG A 110 -12.82 0.00 3.85
N GLU A 111 -13.06 0.96 4.75
CA GLU A 111 -13.33 2.38 4.45
C GLU A 111 -12.38 2.96 3.40
N ARG A 112 -11.07 2.74 3.55
CA ARG A 112 -10.04 3.22 2.60
C ARG A 112 -10.24 2.80 1.14
N THR A 113 -10.81 1.61 0.89
CA THR A 113 -11.08 1.17 -0.50
C THR A 113 -12.27 1.90 -1.08
N ARG A 114 -13.30 2.17 -0.26
CA ARG A 114 -14.44 3.00 -0.63
C ARG A 114 -14.01 4.45 -0.88
N GLN A 115 -13.24 5.03 0.03
CA GLN A 115 -12.71 6.40 -0.12
C GLN A 115 -11.83 6.56 -1.36
N THR A 116 -11.06 5.52 -1.72
CA THR A 116 -10.27 5.53 -2.97
C THR A 116 -11.20 5.49 -4.19
N ALA A 117 -12.24 4.66 -4.16
CA ALA A 117 -13.23 4.58 -5.24
C ALA A 117 -13.99 5.90 -5.43
N GLU A 118 -14.43 6.51 -4.33
CA GLU A 118 -15.09 7.83 -4.31
C GLU A 118 -14.16 8.89 -4.88
N ALA A 119 -12.92 9.02 -4.38
CA ALA A 119 -11.94 9.98 -4.92
C ALA A 119 -11.65 9.77 -6.41
N PHE A 120 -11.64 8.51 -6.88
CA PHE A 120 -11.43 8.19 -8.29
C PHE A 120 -12.57 8.72 -9.16
N LEU A 121 -13.82 8.50 -8.75
CA LEU A 121 -14.98 8.99 -9.49
C LEU A 121 -15.17 10.49 -9.37
N GLU A 122 -14.91 11.09 -8.21
CA GLU A 122 -14.92 12.55 -8.00
C GLU A 122 -13.96 13.27 -8.96
N HIS A 123 -12.78 12.69 -9.23
CA HIS A 123 -11.84 13.25 -10.20
C HIS A 123 -12.19 12.93 -11.66
N LEU A 124 -12.99 11.88 -11.90
CA LEU A 124 -13.34 11.43 -13.24
C LEU A 124 -14.58 12.15 -13.77
N LEU A 125 -15.57 12.36 -12.91
CA LEU A 125 -16.95 12.74 -13.25
C LEU A 125 -17.28 14.16 -12.80
N SER A 126 -18.34 14.74 -13.38
CA SER A 126 -18.98 15.91 -12.77
C SER A 126 -19.68 15.50 -11.48
N LYS A 127 -20.00 16.47 -10.60
CA LYS A 127 -20.75 16.17 -9.37
C LYS A 127 -22.09 15.48 -9.67
N GLN A 128 -22.82 15.98 -10.67
CA GLN A 128 -24.10 15.40 -11.10
C GLN A 128 -23.95 13.95 -11.57
N ASP A 129 -22.92 13.66 -12.37
CA ASP A 129 -22.67 12.31 -12.88
C ASP A 129 -22.19 11.37 -11.77
N PHE A 130 -21.38 11.87 -10.83
CA PHE A 130 -20.95 11.11 -9.65
C PHE A 130 -22.15 10.66 -8.80
N ASP A 131 -23.08 11.58 -8.51
CA ASP A 131 -24.29 11.28 -7.73
C ASP A 131 -25.21 10.26 -8.42
N ALA A 132 -25.08 10.09 -9.74
CA ALA A 132 -25.83 9.11 -10.52
C ALA A 132 -25.17 7.70 -10.55
N VAL A 133 -23.93 7.53 -10.08
CA VAL A 133 -23.27 6.22 -10.06
C VAL A 133 -23.73 5.39 -8.85
N ASN A 134 -24.15 4.15 -9.12
CA ASN A 134 -24.48 3.20 -8.05
C ASN A 134 -23.24 2.44 -7.58
N PHE A 135 -22.90 2.60 -6.30
CA PHE A 135 -21.78 1.90 -5.66
C PHE A 135 -22.12 0.47 -5.20
N GLY A 136 -23.40 0.16 -4.98
CA GLY A 136 -23.82 -1.11 -4.40
C GLY A 136 -23.23 -1.39 -3.00
N PRO A 137 -23.42 -2.61 -2.45
CA PRO A 137 -22.77 -3.02 -1.20
C PRO A 137 -21.29 -3.43 -1.43
N PRO A 138 -20.48 -3.51 -0.36
CA PRO A 138 -19.11 -4.02 -0.45
C PRO A 138 -19.03 -5.45 -1.02
N GLN A 139 -18.05 -5.71 -1.88
CA GLN A 139 -17.88 -6.97 -2.63
C GLN A 139 -16.72 -7.81 -2.09
N ASP A 140 -16.73 -8.13 -0.80
CA ASP A 140 -15.60 -8.79 -0.13
C ASP A 140 -15.27 -10.19 -0.68
N SER A 141 -16.26 -10.98 -1.09
CA SER A 141 -15.99 -12.30 -1.68
C SER A 141 -15.18 -12.21 -2.97
N LEU A 142 -15.40 -11.16 -3.77
CA LEU A 142 -14.66 -10.93 -5.01
C LEU A 142 -13.34 -10.17 -4.79
N LEU A 143 -13.33 -9.20 -3.87
CA LEU A 143 -12.24 -8.23 -3.73
C LEU A 143 -11.35 -8.45 -2.49
N GLN A 144 -11.76 -9.29 -1.55
CA GLN A 144 -10.98 -9.79 -0.40
C GLN A 144 -10.91 -11.32 -0.39
N PHE A 145 -10.93 -11.98 -1.56
CA PHE A 145 -10.89 -13.44 -1.74
C PHE A 145 -9.87 -14.16 -0.84
N HIS A 146 -8.72 -13.53 -0.57
CA HIS A 146 -7.66 -14.10 0.25
C HIS A 146 -8.03 -14.25 1.74
N LYS A 147 -8.87 -13.36 2.27
CA LYS A 147 -9.35 -13.48 3.65
C LYS A 147 -10.35 -14.61 3.80
N GLU A 148 -11.22 -14.79 2.81
CA GLU A 148 -12.17 -15.89 2.79
C GLU A 148 -11.46 -17.24 2.67
N CYS A 149 -10.45 -17.34 1.82
CA CYS A 149 -9.61 -18.54 1.73
C CYS A 149 -8.94 -18.87 3.07
N ASN A 150 -8.32 -17.89 3.73
CA ASN A 150 -7.67 -18.09 5.03
C ASN A 150 -8.63 -18.58 6.13
N LYS A 151 -9.88 -18.11 6.15
CA LYS A 151 -10.91 -18.59 7.10
C LYS A 151 -11.21 -20.08 6.89
N LEU A 152 -11.24 -20.53 5.64
CA LEU A 152 -11.56 -21.92 5.29
C LEU A 152 -10.46 -22.90 5.71
N ILE A 153 -9.20 -22.53 5.49
CA ILE A 153 -8.05 -23.41 5.76
C ILE A 153 -7.55 -23.37 7.21
N LYS A 154 -8.12 -22.50 8.06
CA LYS A 154 -7.78 -22.32 9.50
C LYS A 154 -6.28 -22.16 9.79
N GLU A 155 -5.53 -21.68 8.81
CA GLU A 155 -4.08 -21.55 8.93
C GLU A 155 -3.76 -20.30 9.76
N LYS A 156 -2.92 -20.46 10.78
CA LYS A 156 -2.43 -19.33 11.56
C LYS A 156 -1.46 -18.54 10.69
N LYS A 157 -1.54 -17.22 10.77
CA LYS A 157 -0.50 -16.35 10.21
C LYS A 157 0.81 -16.66 10.93
N SER A 158 1.77 -17.23 10.22
CA SER A 158 3.16 -17.34 10.67
C SER A 158 4.04 -16.46 9.80
N THR A 159 5.14 -16.00 10.39
CA THR A 159 6.24 -15.41 9.63
C THR A 159 6.86 -16.48 8.74
N PRO A 160 7.12 -16.22 7.45
CA PRO A 160 7.82 -17.15 6.58
C PRO A 160 9.21 -17.47 7.14
N VAL A 161 9.66 -18.71 6.97
CA VAL A 161 10.97 -19.17 7.49
C VAL A 161 12.11 -18.34 6.89
N GLU A 162 11.95 -17.90 5.65
CA GLU A 162 12.91 -17.10 4.90
C GLU A 162 13.05 -15.68 5.47
N VAL A 163 11.95 -15.10 5.96
CA VAL A 163 11.98 -13.82 6.67
C VAL A 163 12.76 -13.98 7.99
N ASP A 164 12.46 -15.03 8.78
CA ASP A 164 13.18 -15.29 10.04
C ASP A 164 14.68 -15.54 9.82
N LYS A 165 15.04 -16.30 8.77
CA LYS A 165 16.44 -16.51 8.37
C LYS A 165 17.12 -15.20 7.99
N PHE A 166 16.46 -14.34 7.21
CA PHE A 166 17.02 -13.06 6.81
C PHE A 166 17.19 -12.11 8.00
N GLU A 167 16.21 -12.05 8.90
CA GLU A 167 16.28 -11.25 10.12
C GLU A 167 17.44 -11.67 11.04
N LYS A 168 17.74 -12.96 11.11
CA LYS A 168 18.90 -13.51 11.84
C LYS A 168 20.21 -13.43 11.05
N GLY A 169 20.14 -12.97 9.81
CA GLY A 169 21.26 -12.92 8.88
C GLY A 169 22.22 -11.75 9.12
N PRO A 170 23.37 -11.76 8.42
CA PRO A 170 24.43 -10.76 8.58
C PRO A 170 24.00 -9.36 8.16
N TYR A 171 23.09 -9.22 7.18
CA TYR A 171 22.60 -7.91 6.73
C TYR A 171 21.83 -7.18 7.83
N MET A 172 20.90 -7.86 8.49
CA MET A 172 20.10 -7.28 9.57
C MET A 172 20.92 -7.07 10.84
N LYS A 173 21.90 -7.93 11.13
CA LYS A 173 22.86 -7.67 12.21
C LYS A 173 23.67 -6.40 11.94
N ARG A 174 24.22 -6.26 10.74
CA ARG A 174 24.98 -5.07 10.34
C ARG A 174 24.14 -3.80 10.37
N LEU A 175 22.87 -3.89 9.98
CA LEU A 175 21.91 -2.78 10.08
C LEU A 175 21.79 -2.29 11.52
N LEU A 176 21.54 -3.20 12.48
CA LEU A 176 21.44 -2.84 13.90
C LEU A 176 22.72 -2.22 14.44
N ASP A 177 23.88 -2.80 14.10
CA ASP A 177 25.19 -2.28 14.52
C ASP A 177 25.43 -0.87 13.96
N THR A 178 25.13 -0.65 12.67
CA THR A 178 25.37 0.63 11.99
C THR A 178 24.40 1.71 12.45
N MET A 179 23.13 1.36 12.67
CA MET A 179 22.16 2.29 13.23
C MET A 179 22.47 2.63 14.69
N SER A 180 22.89 1.65 15.49
CA SER A 180 23.30 1.89 16.87
C SER A 180 24.49 2.84 16.96
N TRP A 181 25.48 2.64 16.09
CA TRP A 181 26.58 3.58 15.94
C TRP A 181 26.07 4.96 15.53
N ARG A 182 25.26 5.07 14.47
CA ARG A 182 24.75 6.36 13.96
C ARG A 182 23.99 7.16 15.01
N LEU A 183 23.08 6.50 15.74
CA LEU A 183 22.18 7.13 16.70
C LEU A 183 22.78 7.24 18.11
N GLY A 184 23.91 6.57 18.36
CA GLY A 184 24.68 6.65 19.62
C GLY A 184 24.04 5.92 20.80
N PHE A 185 23.12 4.98 20.57
CA PHE A 185 22.53 4.09 21.56
C PHE A 185 22.29 2.69 20.97
N ASN A 186 22.04 1.68 21.81
CA ASN A 186 21.77 0.32 21.33
C ASN A 186 20.38 0.22 20.69
N VAL A 187 20.32 0.15 19.37
CA VAL A 187 19.09 0.07 18.56
C VAL A 187 18.63 -1.39 18.48
N THR A 188 17.36 -1.63 18.82
CA THR A 188 16.71 -2.94 18.69
C THR A 188 15.93 -3.06 17.39
N ARG A 189 15.44 -4.27 17.07
CA ARG A 189 14.59 -4.48 15.88
C ARG A 189 13.26 -3.71 15.99
N ASP A 190 12.69 -3.65 17.18
CA ASP A 190 11.43 -2.92 17.41
C ASP A 190 11.65 -1.40 17.20
N ASP A 191 12.80 -0.87 17.62
CA ASP A 191 13.19 0.51 17.34
C ASP A 191 13.33 0.76 15.83
N VAL A 192 13.95 -0.17 15.09
CA VAL A 192 14.05 -0.10 13.63
C VAL A 192 12.66 -0.06 13.00
N ASP A 193 11.78 -0.99 13.38
CA ASP A 193 10.45 -1.11 12.79
C ASP A 193 9.61 0.15 13.01
N ILE A 194 9.67 0.75 14.21
CA ILE A 194 8.90 1.95 14.50
C ILE A 194 9.48 3.20 13.84
N MET A 195 10.82 3.36 13.80
CA MET A 195 11.47 4.45 13.09
C MET A 195 11.22 4.35 11.57
N TYR A 196 11.29 3.14 11.01
CA TYR A 196 11.02 2.90 9.60
C TYR A 196 9.56 3.21 9.27
N ARG A 197 8.62 2.75 10.12
CA ARG A 197 7.20 3.07 9.97
C ARG A 197 6.94 4.57 9.99
N ALA A 198 7.55 5.30 10.92
CA ALA A 198 7.44 6.76 10.96
C ALA A 198 7.95 7.39 9.66
N CYS A 199 9.15 7.00 9.21
CA CYS A 199 9.74 7.45 7.96
C CYS A 199 8.82 7.21 6.75
N VAL A 200 8.41 5.97 6.50
CA VAL A 200 7.69 5.64 5.25
C VAL A 200 6.29 6.22 5.20
N PHE A 201 5.57 6.28 6.33
CA PHE A 201 4.24 6.90 6.35
C PHE A 201 4.31 8.42 6.21
N GLU A 202 5.23 9.08 6.92
CA GLU A 202 5.40 10.52 6.79
C GLU A 202 5.89 10.89 5.40
N TYR A 203 6.89 10.18 4.85
CA TYR A 203 7.37 10.42 3.50
C TYR A 203 6.28 10.21 2.46
N ALA A 204 5.50 9.14 2.56
CA ALA A 204 4.40 8.89 1.61
C ALA A 204 3.29 9.96 1.67
N ILE A 205 3.10 10.63 2.82
CA ILE A 205 2.02 11.61 3.03
C ILE A 205 2.50 13.04 2.78
N HIS A 206 3.73 13.36 3.17
CA HIS A 206 4.30 14.71 3.26
C HIS A 206 5.53 14.93 2.37
N GLU A 207 6.01 13.90 1.66
CA GLU A 207 7.23 13.92 0.83
C GLU A 207 8.52 14.21 1.62
N ALA A 208 8.45 14.16 2.95
CA ALA A 208 9.58 14.34 3.86
C ALA A 208 9.27 13.68 5.21
N SER A 209 10.32 13.21 5.90
CA SER A 209 10.25 12.80 7.29
C SER A 209 11.61 12.91 7.96
N PRO A 210 11.72 13.56 9.13
CA PRO A 210 12.95 13.55 9.93
C PRO A 210 13.41 12.13 10.30
N TRP A 211 12.47 11.20 10.51
CA TRP A 211 12.81 9.82 10.88
C TRP A 211 13.52 9.05 9.76
N CYS A 212 13.43 9.49 8.50
CA CYS A 212 14.19 8.86 7.43
C CYS A 212 15.71 9.05 7.58
N ALA A 213 16.15 10.10 8.30
CA ALA A 213 17.57 10.33 8.55
C ALA A 213 18.20 9.29 9.51
N ALA A 214 17.37 8.47 10.17
CA ALA A 214 17.86 7.34 10.95
C ALA A 214 18.47 6.23 10.07
N PHE A 215 18.22 6.23 8.76
CA PHE A 215 18.60 5.18 7.83
C PHE A 215 19.52 5.69 6.71
N ASN A 216 20.37 4.81 6.20
CA ASN A 216 20.99 4.99 4.89
C ASN A 216 20.32 4.09 3.83
N GLU A 217 20.69 4.28 2.56
CA GLU A 217 20.12 3.54 1.44
C GLU A 217 20.30 2.01 1.55
N ALA A 218 21.45 1.54 2.04
CA ALA A 218 21.70 0.10 2.17
C ALA A 218 20.83 -0.55 3.25
N GLU A 219 20.56 0.18 4.33
CA GLU A 219 19.68 -0.26 5.42
C GLU A 219 18.22 -0.26 4.98
N LEU A 220 17.77 0.79 4.27
CA LEU A 220 16.44 0.82 3.67
C LEU A 220 16.24 -0.37 2.73
N LYS A 221 17.20 -0.65 1.83
CA LYS A 221 17.14 -1.82 0.94
C LYS A 221 17.09 -3.14 1.69
N ALA A 222 17.79 -3.27 2.83
CA ALA A 222 17.72 -4.48 3.65
C ALA A 222 16.33 -4.65 4.29
N ILE A 223 15.74 -3.57 4.79
CA ILE A 223 14.38 -3.58 5.36
C ILE A 223 13.34 -3.88 4.26
N GLU A 224 13.45 -3.22 3.11
CA GLU A 224 12.57 -3.45 1.95
C GLU A 224 12.67 -4.90 1.47
N PHE A 225 13.88 -5.47 1.39
CA PHE A 225 14.05 -6.87 1.02
C PHE A 225 13.42 -7.84 2.03
N ARG A 226 13.45 -7.51 3.33
CA ARG A 226 12.70 -8.27 4.35
C ARG A 226 11.19 -8.24 4.07
N GLU A 227 10.65 -7.07 3.72
CA GLU A 227 9.23 -6.92 3.35
C GLU A 227 8.90 -7.67 2.05
N ASP A 228 9.80 -7.64 1.06
CA ASP A 228 9.67 -8.38 -0.20
C ASP A 228 9.64 -9.90 0.04
N LEU A 229 10.48 -10.43 0.95
CA LEU A 229 10.41 -11.84 1.34
C LEU A 229 9.05 -12.18 1.96
N ASP A 230 8.54 -11.34 2.86
CA ASP A 230 7.23 -11.57 3.47
C ASP A 230 6.12 -11.59 2.41
N ASP A 231 6.14 -10.61 1.51
CA ASP A 231 5.21 -10.47 0.40
C ASP A 231 5.32 -11.61 -0.62
N TYR A 232 6.52 -12.08 -0.92
CA TYR A 232 6.76 -13.19 -1.85
C TYR A 232 6.14 -14.48 -1.32
N TYR A 233 6.43 -14.81 -0.05
CA TYR A 233 6.02 -16.06 0.56
C TYR A 233 4.57 -16.06 1.06
N LYS A 234 3.95 -14.90 1.29
CA LYS A 234 2.52 -14.80 1.64
C LYS A 234 1.61 -14.45 0.47
N ASP A 235 2.07 -13.59 -0.43
CA ASP A 235 1.22 -12.91 -1.42
C ASP A 235 1.56 -13.17 -2.88
N ALA A 236 2.76 -13.65 -3.20
CA ALA A 236 3.16 -13.90 -4.58
C ALA A 236 3.59 -15.37 -4.81
N TYR A 237 4.73 -15.58 -5.46
CA TYR A 237 5.13 -16.88 -6.02
C TYR A 237 5.69 -17.89 -5.01
N GLY A 238 5.93 -17.51 -3.75
CA GLY A 238 6.55 -18.40 -2.78
C GLY A 238 5.75 -19.69 -2.50
N LEU A 239 4.42 -19.66 -2.65
CA LEU A 239 3.59 -20.86 -2.65
C LEU A 239 2.51 -20.77 -3.74
N LYS A 240 2.29 -21.85 -4.49
CA LYS A 240 1.26 -21.93 -5.54
C LYS A 240 -0.13 -21.50 -5.07
N ARG A 241 -0.47 -21.83 -3.82
CA ARG A 241 -1.75 -21.47 -3.18
C ARG A 241 -1.96 -19.96 -3.09
N ASN A 242 -0.89 -19.19 -2.86
CA ASN A 242 -0.96 -17.76 -2.60
C ASN A 242 -1.63 -17.00 -3.73
N TYR A 243 -1.31 -17.32 -4.98
CA TYR A 243 -1.90 -16.69 -6.15
C TYR A 243 -3.06 -17.50 -6.76
N ALA A 244 -3.17 -18.81 -6.47
CA ALA A 244 -4.32 -19.61 -6.91
C ALA A 244 -5.66 -19.09 -6.37
N GLN A 245 -5.68 -18.52 -5.17
CA GLN A 245 -6.88 -17.89 -4.60
C GLN A 245 -7.38 -16.65 -5.36
N ALA A 246 -6.59 -16.05 -6.26
CA ALA A 246 -7.01 -14.93 -7.09
C ALA A 246 -7.93 -15.35 -8.27
N CYS A 247 -8.24 -16.65 -8.42
CA CYS A 247 -9.12 -17.17 -9.46
C CYS A 247 -10.46 -16.42 -9.62
N PRO A 248 -11.20 -16.04 -8.56
CA PRO A 248 -12.49 -15.37 -8.73
C PRO A 248 -12.40 -14.05 -9.49
N ILE A 249 -11.42 -13.19 -9.15
CA ILE A 249 -11.26 -11.88 -9.81
C ILE A 249 -10.64 -12.01 -11.21
N VAL A 250 -9.76 -13.00 -11.44
CA VAL A 250 -9.24 -13.27 -12.79
C VAL A 250 -10.34 -13.81 -13.70
N ARG A 251 -11.23 -14.66 -13.18
CA ARG A 251 -12.42 -15.11 -13.90
C ARG A 251 -13.33 -13.93 -14.23
N GLU A 252 -13.60 -13.05 -13.27
CA GLU A 252 -14.38 -11.83 -13.50
C GLU A 252 -13.78 -11.00 -14.65
N LEU A 253 -12.46 -10.75 -14.65
CA LEU A 253 -11.78 -10.05 -15.74
C LEU A 253 -12.03 -10.70 -17.11
N VAL A 254 -11.85 -12.01 -17.20
CA VAL A 254 -12.02 -12.77 -18.46
C VAL A 254 -13.47 -12.75 -18.93
N ASP A 255 -14.41 -13.01 -18.02
CA ASP A 255 -15.83 -13.09 -18.33
C ASP A 255 -16.36 -11.71 -18.77
N ARG A 256 -15.91 -10.62 -18.12
CA ARG A 256 -16.29 -9.24 -18.51
C ARG A 256 -15.81 -8.87 -19.90
N PHE A 257 -14.55 -9.15 -20.24
CA PHE A 257 -14.06 -8.87 -21.59
C PHE A 257 -14.73 -9.74 -22.66
N ARG A 258 -15.04 -11.01 -22.34
CA ARG A 258 -15.84 -11.85 -23.24
C ARG A 258 -17.24 -11.28 -23.47
N ASN A 259 -17.90 -10.81 -22.41
CA ASN A 259 -19.25 -10.25 -22.54
C ASN A 259 -19.25 -8.97 -23.37
N VAL A 260 -18.35 -8.02 -23.07
CA VAL A 260 -18.21 -6.77 -23.86
C VAL A 260 -17.88 -7.05 -25.33
N SER A 261 -17.14 -8.13 -25.62
CA SER A 261 -16.84 -8.50 -27.01
C SER A 261 -18.05 -8.99 -27.80
N LYS A 262 -19.06 -9.57 -27.11
CA LYS A 262 -20.26 -10.13 -27.71
C LYS A 262 -21.41 -9.12 -27.76
N ASP A 263 -21.51 -8.28 -26.75
CA ASP A 263 -22.62 -7.35 -26.54
C ASP A 263 -22.07 -5.95 -26.21
N PRO A 264 -22.18 -4.99 -27.16
CA PRO A 264 -21.73 -3.61 -26.94
C PRO A 264 -22.50 -2.85 -25.86
N SER A 265 -23.65 -3.35 -25.39
CA SER A 265 -24.42 -2.72 -24.31
C SER A 265 -23.87 -3.02 -22.91
N GLN A 266 -22.91 -3.95 -22.80
CA GLN A 266 -22.27 -4.29 -21.53
C GLN A 266 -21.48 -3.12 -20.94
N PRO A 267 -21.37 -3.02 -19.61
CA PRO A 267 -20.56 -2.00 -18.96
C PRO A 267 -19.11 -2.02 -19.44
N THR A 268 -18.58 -0.84 -19.75
CA THR A 268 -17.23 -0.69 -20.36
C THR A 268 -16.17 -0.23 -19.35
N LYS A 269 -16.57 0.17 -18.14
CA LYS A 269 -15.70 0.78 -17.13
C LYS A 269 -15.83 0.01 -15.82
N LEU A 270 -14.99 -0.99 -15.66
CA LEU A 270 -15.01 -1.91 -14.51
C LEU A 270 -13.93 -1.48 -13.53
N LEU A 271 -14.32 -0.84 -12.43
CA LEU A 271 -13.43 -0.16 -11.50
C LEU A 271 -13.50 -0.83 -10.11
N TYR A 272 -12.51 -1.66 -9.81
CA TYR A 272 -12.45 -2.46 -8.59
C TYR A 272 -11.31 -2.00 -7.67
N PHE A 273 -11.63 -1.68 -6.43
CA PHE A 273 -10.71 -1.14 -5.42
C PHE A 273 -10.53 -2.14 -4.27
N SER A 274 -9.29 -2.53 -4.01
CA SER A 274 -8.89 -3.62 -3.11
C SER A 274 -7.61 -3.27 -2.33
N HIS A 275 -6.82 -4.27 -1.93
CA HIS A 275 -5.66 -4.16 -1.04
C HIS A 275 -4.41 -4.71 -1.71
N ALA A 276 -3.24 -4.33 -1.19
CA ALA A 276 -1.95 -4.74 -1.75
C ALA A 276 -1.82 -6.27 -1.83
N GLY A 277 -2.24 -6.98 -0.78
CA GLY A 277 -2.19 -8.46 -0.78
C GLY A 277 -3.08 -9.09 -1.85
N GLY A 278 -4.26 -8.53 -2.15
CA GLY A 278 -5.07 -8.98 -3.28
C GLY A 278 -4.41 -8.67 -4.62
N PHE A 279 -3.87 -7.46 -4.78
CA PHE A 279 -3.17 -7.01 -5.98
C PHE A 279 -1.99 -7.90 -6.36
N LYS A 280 -1.08 -8.15 -5.42
CA LYS A 280 0.09 -9.03 -5.61
C LYS A 280 -0.31 -10.43 -6.08
N LYS A 281 -1.34 -11.01 -5.47
CA LYS A 281 -1.87 -12.35 -5.86
C LYS A 281 -2.46 -12.37 -7.27
N VAL A 282 -3.14 -11.30 -7.69
CA VAL A 282 -3.66 -11.18 -9.06
C VAL A 282 -2.53 -11.08 -10.05
N VAL A 283 -1.55 -10.20 -9.81
CA VAL A 283 -0.38 -10.04 -10.67
C VAL A 283 0.36 -11.37 -10.83
N ALA A 284 0.62 -12.07 -9.73
CA ALA A 284 1.27 -13.37 -9.74
C ALA A 284 0.44 -14.43 -10.51
N ARG A 285 -0.90 -14.43 -10.34
CA ARG A 285 -1.81 -15.35 -11.05
C ARG A 285 -1.83 -15.13 -12.55
N LEU A 286 -1.60 -13.89 -13.01
CA LEU A 286 -1.46 -13.56 -14.42
C LEU A 286 -0.08 -13.96 -15.01
N GLY A 287 0.85 -14.45 -14.18
CA GLY A 287 2.18 -14.85 -14.64
C GLY A 287 3.15 -13.68 -14.87
N LEU A 288 2.87 -12.52 -14.28
CA LEU A 288 3.67 -11.31 -14.46
C LEU A 288 4.73 -11.15 -13.36
N TYR A 289 5.88 -10.59 -13.73
CA TYR A 289 6.98 -10.26 -12.81
C TYR A 289 7.43 -11.44 -11.94
N ARG A 290 7.45 -12.63 -12.53
CA ARG A 290 8.10 -13.78 -11.91
C ARG A 290 9.60 -13.62 -12.12
N ASP A 291 10.37 -13.73 -11.03
CA ASP A 291 11.83 -13.72 -11.12
C ASP A 291 12.30 -14.84 -12.06
N ALA A 292 13.35 -14.55 -12.83
CA ALA A 292 14.00 -15.56 -13.65
C ALA A 292 14.55 -16.65 -12.73
N GLU A 293 14.32 -17.91 -13.12
CA GLU A 293 14.95 -19.07 -12.46
C GLU A 293 16.45 -19.14 -12.78
#